data_AF-A0A7V3JKG2-F1
#
_entry.id   AF-A0A7V3JKG2-F1
#
_cell.length_a   1.000
_cell.length_b   1.000
_cell.length_c   1.000
_cell.angle_alpha   90.00
_cell.angle_beta   90.00
_cell.angle_gamma   90.00
#
_symmetry.space_group_name_H-M   'P 1'
#
loop_
_entity.id
_entity.type
_entity.pdbx_description
1 polymer ?
#
loop_
_entity_poly.entity_id
_entity_poly.type
_entity_poly.pdbx_seq_one_letter_code
_entity_poly.pdbx_strand_id
1 'polypeptide(L)'
;VYDLGGGTFDATLLRLAAGEVRTLATDGDVQLGGHDWDTRLVDYAAGVFQKTHGRDPREDPASLARLYAAAVEAKHTLSARTRTILRVEHAGRVCDVPIFRQQFEEMTADLLERTAYTSRQLLQAAGLRWSDVARILLVGGSTRMPMVPRMLQELTGRVPDRTVNPDEAVARGAAIYARYLLWLERGPGAAPFRVTNVNAHSLGVEGIEPQTLRKVNIILIPRNTPLPAKATERFMTRTEGQRSIVIQVLEGESSLPGECTAIGRTVIRDLPAGLPKGWPIEVTFEYQRNGRLTVRGVVPGTDRPVVLDLERDAGLSHQGISRWKQAVGEVAGFDALEKMVQEVLNLPAVPGSQPTREGPPGPAPAPDAWEMPVQPLAGSRGSPSAASTVADVSGTSGAVVEAKLAAPSPRAAPASGFYSQPAPLYGPAPAGGTWGQTEAAAASPSPARKPAPPPLPLGAPLVADARGASPKAGAGPSKLGQHRAEPAVVFEPVDAASGSNGSPRGRLVHVVGVVLSGLLGIAVGYLLIAWLFPDRVPRLW
;
A
#
# COMPACT_ATOMS: atom_id res chain seq x y z
N VAL A 1 4.34 -5.20 -12.06
CA VAL A 1 4.98 -4.46 -10.95
C VAL A 1 4.56 -5.15 -9.68
N TYR A 2 5.51 -5.41 -8.80
CA TYR A 2 5.29 -6.00 -7.49
C TYR A 2 5.83 -4.98 -6.48
N ASP A 3 4.94 -4.30 -5.78
CA ASP A 3 5.26 -3.28 -4.79
C ASP A 3 4.94 -3.85 -3.40
N LEU A 4 5.96 -4.06 -2.57
CA LEU A 4 5.78 -4.48 -1.18
C LEU A 4 6.36 -3.40 -0.27
N GLY A 5 5.47 -2.54 0.21
CA GLY A 5 5.80 -1.36 0.98
C GLY A 5 5.96 -1.65 2.48
N GLY A 6 5.72 -0.61 3.29
CA GLY A 6 5.72 -0.69 4.75
C GLY A 6 4.42 -1.23 5.35
N GLY A 7 3.27 -1.05 4.68
CA GLY A 7 1.96 -1.51 5.17
C GLY A 7 0.96 -1.95 4.08
N THR A 8 1.30 -1.80 2.79
CA THR A 8 0.49 -2.31 1.68
C THR A 8 1.33 -3.16 0.73
N PHE A 9 0.65 -4.07 0.05
CA PHE A 9 1.15 -4.85 -1.06
C PHE A 9 0.31 -4.55 -2.30
N ASP A 10 0.94 -4.11 -3.37
CA ASP A 10 0.26 -3.74 -4.61
C ASP A 10 0.89 -4.49 -5.80
N ALA A 11 0.05 -5.13 -6.60
CA ALA A 11 0.46 -5.93 -7.75
C ALA A 11 -0.29 -5.45 -9.01
N THR A 12 0.45 -4.86 -9.94
CA THR A 12 -0.13 -4.26 -11.16
C THR A 12 0.48 -4.86 -12.42
N LEU A 13 -0.36 -5.34 -13.33
CA LEU A 13 0.02 -5.85 -14.63
C LEU A 13 -0.12 -4.75 -15.70
N LEU A 14 1.00 -4.39 -16.33
CA LEU A 14 1.09 -3.31 -17.31
C LEU A 14 1.45 -3.87 -18.70
N ARG A 15 0.81 -3.33 -19.74
CA ARG A 15 1.25 -3.42 -21.12
C ARG A 15 1.92 -2.11 -21.52
N LEU A 16 3.16 -2.19 -21.99
CA LEU A 16 3.91 -1.08 -22.53
C LEU A 16 4.02 -1.27 -24.05
N ALA A 17 3.60 -0.27 -24.82
CA ALA A 17 3.74 -0.23 -26.26
C ALA A 17 4.23 1.16 -26.70
N ALA A 18 4.59 1.32 -27.97
CA ALA A 18 5.05 2.61 -28.50
C ALA A 18 3.92 3.66 -28.36
N GLY A 19 4.12 4.65 -27.49
CA GLY A 19 3.12 5.70 -27.21
C GLY A 19 1.96 5.27 -26.30
N GLU A 20 2.00 4.10 -25.65
CA GLU A 20 0.92 3.63 -24.76
C GLU A 20 1.47 2.95 -23.48
N VAL A 21 0.96 3.39 -22.34
CA VAL A 21 1.10 2.73 -21.03
C VAL A 21 -0.31 2.35 -20.57
N ARG A 22 -0.61 1.04 -20.59
CA ARG A 22 -1.94 0.54 -20.25
C ARG A 22 -1.88 -0.47 -19.11
N THR A 23 -2.61 -0.19 -18.04
CA THR A 23 -2.90 -1.18 -17.00
C THR A 23 -3.89 -2.21 -17.55
N LEU A 24 -3.54 -3.49 -17.41
CA LEU A 24 -4.38 -4.62 -17.79
C LEU A 24 -5.21 -5.11 -16.61
N ALA A 25 -4.58 -5.19 -15.43
CA ALA A 25 -5.22 -5.51 -14.17
C ALA A 25 -4.39 -4.95 -13.01
N THR A 26 -5.03 -4.77 -11.85
CA THR A 26 -4.37 -4.51 -10.57
C THR A 26 -5.07 -5.30 -9.46
N ASP A 27 -4.30 -5.68 -8.45
CA ASP A 27 -4.74 -6.37 -7.24
C ASP A 27 -3.81 -5.98 -6.10
N GLY A 28 -4.17 -6.27 -4.86
CA GLY A 28 -3.38 -5.87 -3.70
C GLY A 28 -3.96 -6.30 -2.36
N ASP A 29 -3.24 -5.95 -1.30
CA ASP A 29 -3.64 -6.17 0.08
C ASP A 29 -3.23 -4.91 0.88
N VAL A 30 -4.23 -4.12 1.28
CA VAL A 30 -4.03 -2.83 1.97
C VAL A 30 -3.70 -2.99 3.46
N GLN A 31 -3.59 -4.24 3.95
CA GLN A 31 -3.22 -4.61 5.32
C GLN A 31 -2.13 -5.71 5.28
N LEU A 32 -1.11 -5.48 4.45
CA LEU A 32 0.04 -6.37 4.30
C LEU A 32 1.27 -5.60 3.85
N GLY A 33 2.24 -5.39 4.73
CA GLY A 33 3.52 -4.81 4.35
C GLY A 33 4.61 -5.09 5.37
N GLY A 34 5.75 -4.42 5.22
CA GLY A 34 6.92 -4.64 6.06
C GLY A 34 6.68 -4.62 7.57
N HIS A 35 5.66 -3.89 8.05
CA HIS A 35 5.21 -3.86 9.44
C HIS A 35 4.74 -5.23 9.95
N ASP A 36 4.00 -6.01 9.17
CA ASP A 36 3.54 -7.35 9.57
C ASP A 36 4.72 -8.30 9.87
N TRP A 37 5.79 -8.20 9.07
CA TRP A 37 7.04 -8.92 9.32
C TRP A 37 7.77 -8.42 10.58
N ASP A 38 7.69 -7.13 10.91
CA ASP A 38 8.23 -6.59 12.16
C ASP A 38 7.42 -7.10 13.36
N THR A 39 6.09 -7.09 13.27
CA THR A 39 5.18 -7.61 14.31
C THR A 39 5.47 -9.07 14.63
N ARG A 40 5.76 -9.91 13.63
CA ARG A 40 6.16 -11.31 13.86
C ARG A 40 7.47 -11.44 14.65
N LEU A 41 8.45 -10.57 14.39
CA LEU A 41 9.69 -10.51 15.16
C LEU A 41 9.46 -9.98 16.59
N VAL A 42 8.60 -8.97 16.75
CA VAL A 42 8.17 -8.43 18.05
C VAL A 42 7.49 -9.50 18.89
N ASP A 43 6.50 -10.20 18.35
CA ASP A 43 5.75 -11.23 19.08
C ASP A 43 6.62 -12.44 19.45
N TYR A 44 7.52 -12.87 18.54
CA TYR A 44 8.47 -13.92 18.83
C TYR A 44 9.42 -13.52 19.97
N ALA A 45 10.03 -12.34 19.89
CA ALA A 45 10.99 -11.87 20.90
C ALA A 45 10.33 -11.55 22.25
N ALA A 46 9.13 -10.97 22.24
CA ALA A 46 8.30 -10.76 23.43
C ALA A 46 7.95 -12.09 24.09
N GLY A 47 7.53 -13.10 23.31
CA GLY A 47 7.23 -14.44 23.80
C GLY A 47 8.44 -15.16 24.40
N VAL A 48 9.65 -14.95 23.86
CA VAL A 48 10.90 -15.44 24.49
C VAL A 48 11.15 -14.72 25.81
N PHE A 49 11.10 -13.39 25.83
CA PHE A 49 11.32 -12.59 27.04
C PHE A 49 10.31 -12.95 28.15
N GLN A 50 9.02 -13.10 27.81
CA GLN A 50 7.97 -13.46 28.75
C GLN A 50 8.19 -14.86 29.36
N LYS A 51 8.64 -15.84 28.56
CA LYS A 51 9.01 -17.17 29.06
C LYS A 51 10.23 -17.14 29.99
N THR A 52 11.17 -16.22 29.77
CA THR A 52 12.41 -16.11 30.56
C THR A 52 12.24 -15.26 31.84
N HIS A 53 11.35 -14.27 31.84
CA HIS A 53 11.25 -13.25 32.89
C HIS A 53 9.84 -13.07 33.50
N GLY A 54 8.83 -13.76 32.98
CA GLY A 54 7.45 -13.71 33.51
C GLY A 54 6.74 -12.36 33.32
N ARG A 55 7.17 -11.54 32.36
CA ARG A 55 6.61 -10.21 32.04
C ARG A 55 6.57 -10.00 30.54
N ASP A 56 5.57 -9.31 30.02
CA ASP A 56 5.44 -9.06 28.58
C ASP A 56 5.90 -7.63 28.23
N PRO A 57 6.94 -7.45 27.39
CA PRO A 57 7.36 -6.11 26.96
C PRO A 57 6.30 -5.36 26.15
N ARG A 58 5.25 -6.04 25.64
CA ARG A 58 4.15 -5.44 24.88
C ARG A 58 3.13 -4.71 25.77
N GLU A 59 3.13 -4.97 27.09
CA GLU A 59 2.24 -4.29 28.05
C GLU A 59 2.69 -2.86 28.39
N ASP A 60 3.97 -2.51 28.14
CA ASP A 60 4.52 -1.17 28.33
C ASP A 60 4.77 -0.48 26.97
N PRO A 61 4.07 0.61 26.63
CA PRO A 61 4.22 1.30 25.34
C PRO A 61 5.65 1.72 25.00
N ALA A 62 6.44 2.12 26.01
CA ALA A 62 7.83 2.53 25.78
C ALA A 62 8.74 1.34 25.45
N SER A 63 8.56 0.21 26.13
CA SER A 63 9.24 -1.06 25.83
C SER A 63 8.83 -1.61 24.46
N LEU A 64 7.53 -1.56 24.13
CA LEU A 64 7.02 -1.97 22.83
C LEU A 64 7.60 -1.14 21.68
N ALA A 65 7.70 0.18 21.83
CA ALA A 65 8.31 1.04 20.82
C ALA A 65 9.80 0.73 20.58
N ARG A 66 10.58 0.50 21.65
CA ARG A 66 11.98 0.05 21.53
C ARG A 66 12.08 -1.33 20.88
N LEU A 67 11.16 -2.23 21.20
CA LEU A 67 11.12 -3.59 20.64
C LEU A 67 10.79 -3.59 19.14
N TYR A 68 9.86 -2.75 18.68
CA TYR A 68 9.60 -2.54 17.25
C TYR A 68 10.83 -2.00 16.51
N ALA A 69 11.53 -1.01 17.08
CA ALA A 69 12.76 -0.49 16.47
C ALA A 69 13.85 -1.59 16.34
N ALA A 70 14.02 -2.42 17.38
CA ALA A 70 14.93 -3.56 17.34
C ALA A 70 14.50 -4.63 16.32
N ALA A 71 13.19 -4.87 16.16
CA ALA A 71 12.65 -5.80 15.16
C ALA A 71 12.88 -5.33 13.72
N VAL A 72 12.65 -4.04 13.43
CA VAL A 72 12.94 -3.42 12.13
C VAL A 72 14.41 -3.58 11.76
N GLU A 73 15.32 -3.24 12.68
CA GLU A 73 16.77 -3.40 12.44
C GLU A 73 17.21 -4.86 12.35
N ALA A 74 16.54 -5.78 13.06
CA ALA A 74 16.73 -7.21 12.90
C ALA A 74 16.31 -7.69 11.49
N LYS A 75 15.14 -7.28 10.99
CA LYS A 75 14.65 -7.58 9.62
C LYS A 75 15.59 -7.04 8.54
N HIS A 76 16.02 -5.78 8.68
CA HIS A 76 17.01 -5.18 7.78
C HIS A 76 18.34 -5.94 7.80
N THR A 77 18.83 -6.29 9.00
CA THR A 77 20.06 -7.08 9.16
C THR A 77 19.93 -8.46 8.53
N LEU A 78 18.79 -9.15 8.71
CA LEU A 78 18.52 -10.47 8.14
C LEU A 78 18.38 -10.45 6.61
N SER A 79 18.04 -9.30 6.01
CA SER A 79 18.06 -9.15 4.55
C SER A 79 19.50 -9.22 3.99
N ALA A 80 20.50 -8.78 4.75
CA ALA A 80 21.92 -8.85 4.36
C ALA A 80 22.67 -10.07 4.93
N ARG A 81 22.36 -10.49 6.17
CA ARG A 81 23.07 -11.54 6.93
C ARG A 81 22.17 -12.73 7.22
N THR A 82 22.77 -13.89 7.51
CA THR A 82 22.03 -15.12 7.86
C THR A 82 21.60 -15.20 9.33
N ARG A 83 22.10 -14.30 10.19
CA ARG A 83 21.75 -14.21 11.61
C ARG A 83 21.82 -12.77 12.13
N THR A 84 21.08 -12.49 13.20
CA THR A 84 21.18 -11.27 14.01
C THR A 84 20.85 -11.58 15.48
N ILE A 85 21.01 -10.60 16.36
CA ILE A 85 20.56 -10.64 17.76
C ILE A 85 19.57 -9.49 17.95
N LEU A 86 18.33 -9.83 18.34
CA LEU A 86 17.28 -8.88 18.66
C LEU A 86 17.27 -8.71 20.19
N ARG A 87 17.67 -7.53 20.67
CA ARG A 87 17.74 -7.21 22.09
C ARG A 87 16.41 -6.67 22.59
N VAL A 88 15.88 -7.28 23.64
CA VAL A 88 14.64 -6.91 24.32
C VAL A 88 14.98 -6.31 25.69
N GLU A 89 14.46 -5.12 26.00
CA GLU A 89 14.67 -4.45 27.28
C GLU A 89 13.36 -3.97 27.89
N HIS A 90 13.00 -4.52 29.05
CA HIS A 90 11.76 -4.21 29.76
C HIS A 90 11.93 -4.44 31.27
N ALA A 91 11.34 -3.55 32.09
CA ALA A 91 11.34 -3.63 33.56
C ALA A 91 12.72 -3.90 34.21
N GLY A 92 13.79 -3.29 33.69
CA GLY A 92 15.16 -3.47 34.19
C GLY A 92 15.78 -4.84 33.89
N ARG A 93 15.16 -5.64 33.01
CA ARG A 93 15.69 -6.90 32.49
C ARG A 93 16.00 -6.77 31.00
N VAL A 94 17.00 -7.54 30.57
CA VAL A 94 17.49 -7.59 29.19
C VAL A 94 17.52 -9.04 28.74
N CYS A 95 17.03 -9.31 27.53
CA CYS A 95 17.15 -10.59 26.86
C CYS A 95 17.71 -10.37 25.44
N ASP A 96 18.81 -11.02 25.11
CA ASP A 96 19.38 -11.01 23.75
C ASP A 96 18.86 -12.25 23.01
N VAL A 97 17.97 -12.06 22.03
CA VAL A 97 17.29 -13.14 21.30
C VAL A 97 17.98 -13.37 19.94
N PRO A 98 18.73 -14.47 19.74
CA PRO A 98 19.33 -14.77 18.44
C PRO A 98 18.25 -15.19 17.44
N ILE A 99 18.27 -14.59 16.24
CA ILE A 99 17.36 -14.89 15.14
C ILE A 99 18.18 -15.30 13.91
N PHE A 100 17.82 -16.41 13.29
CA PHE A 100 18.38 -16.85 12.00
C PHE A 100 17.43 -16.49 10.85
N ARG A 101 17.97 -16.23 9.65
CA ARG A 101 17.17 -15.88 8.47
C ARG A 101 16.14 -16.96 8.15
N GLN A 102 16.55 -18.23 8.19
CA GLN A 102 15.65 -19.36 7.97
C GLN A 102 14.44 -19.31 8.91
N GLN A 103 14.68 -19.11 10.22
CA GLN A 103 13.62 -19.00 11.22
C GLN A 103 12.68 -17.80 10.96
N PHE A 104 13.22 -16.67 10.49
CA PHE A 104 12.43 -15.50 10.09
C PHE A 104 11.57 -15.77 8.85
N GLU A 105 12.12 -16.44 7.84
CA GLU A 105 11.39 -16.85 6.64
C GLU A 105 10.30 -17.88 6.98
N GLU A 106 10.57 -18.83 7.89
CA GLU A 106 9.60 -19.81 8.39
C GLU A 106 8.45 -19.16 9.19
N MET A 107 8.74 -18.23 10.13
CA MET A 107 7.70 -17.59 10.96
C MET A 107 6.86 -16.54 10.23
N THR A 108 7.19 -16.23 8.97
CA THR A 108 6.51 -15.24 8.12
C THR A 108 6.09 -15.78 6.74
N ALA A 109 6.17 -17.10 6.55
CA ALA A 109 5.89 -17.75 5.27
C ALA A 109 4.44 -17.52 4.77
N ASP A 110 3.48 -17.39 5.68
CA ASP A 110 2.08 -17.10 5.37
C ASP A 110 1.87 -15.67 4.82
N LEU A 111 2.66 -14.70 5.31
CA LEU A 111 2.64 -13.33 4.78
C LEU A 111 3.21 -13.29 3.34
N LEU A 112 4.24 -14.10 3.07
CA LEU A 112 4.78 -14.24 1.72
C LEU A 112 3.81 -15.00 0.79
N GLU A 113 3.13 -16.04 1.26
CA GLU A 113 2.12 -16.75 0.47
C GLU A 113 0.89 -15.87 0.15
N ARG A 114 0.47 -14.94 1.04
CA ARG A 114 -0.54 -13.91 0.72
C ARG A 114 -0.15 -13.11 -0.54
N THR A 115 1.09 -12.60 -0.58
CA THR A 115 1.57 -11.85 -1.76
C THR A 115 1.66 -12.70 -3.03
N ALA A 116 2.08 -13.97 -2.89
CA ALA A 116 2.17 -14.92 -4.00
C ALA A 116 0.77 -15.28 -4.55
N TYR A 117 -0.20 -15.52 -3.66
CA TYR A 117 -1.60 -15.77 -4.00
C TYR A 117 -2.22 -14.59 -4.77
N THR A 118 -2.14 -13.37 -4.23
CA THR A 118 -2.65 -12.17 -4.89
C THR A 118 -1.98 -11.95 -6.26
N SER A 119 -0.68 -12.25 -6.38
CA SER A 119 0.03 -12.20 -7.67
C SER A 119 -0.48 -13.24 -8.68
N ARG A 120 -0.94 -14.43 -8.25
CA ARG A 120 -1.62 -15.40 -9.14
C ARG A 120 -3.01 -14.91 -9.54
N GLN A 121 -3.79 -14.40 -8.59
CA GLN A 121 -5.15 -13.88 -8.84
C GLN A 121 -5.14 -12.72 -9.85
N LEU A 122 -4.16 -11.81 -9.76
CA LEU A 122 -3.92 -10.75 -10.74
C LEU A 122 -3.82 -11.27 -12.18
N LEU A 123 -3.02 -12.33 -12.39
CA LEU A 123 -2.83 -12.91 -13.72
C LEU A 123 -4.08 -13.64 -14.21
N GLN A 124 -4.76 -14.37 -13.32
CA GLN A 124 -6.01 -15.04 -13.61
C GLN A 124 -7.10 -14.02 -14.03
N ALA A 125 -7.24 -12.91 -13.31
CA ALA A 125 -8.15 -11.82 -13.64
C ALA A 125 -7.83 -11.13 -14.97
N ALA A 126 -6.55 -11.11 -15.38
CA ALA A 126 -6.10 -10.62 -16.68
C ALA A 126 -6.19 -11.67 -17.81
N GLY A 127 -6.54 -12.92 -17.51
CA GLY A 127 -6.53 -14.04 -18.47
C GLY A 127 -5.14 -14.40 -19.01
N LEU A 128 -4.06 -14.11 -18.27
CA LEU A 128 -2.67 -14.36 -18.68
C LEU A 128 -1.96 -15.40 -17.80
N ARG A 129 -0.83 -15.90 -18.30
CA ARG A 129 0.07 -16.83 -17.60
C ARG A 129 1.43 -16.17 -17.35
N TRP A 130 2.23 -16.76 -16.45
CA TRP A 130 3.59 -16.27 -16.14
C TRP A 130 4.52 -16.24 -17.37
N SER A 131 4.30 -17.12 -18.36
CA SER A 131 5.00 -17.09 -19.65
C SER A 131 4.86 -15.74 -20.37
N ASP A 132 3.69 -15.12 -20.24
CA ASP A 132 3.26 -13.96 -21.01
C ASP A 132 3.75 -12.64 -20.36
N VAL A 133 4.25 -12.70 -19.12
CA VAL A 133 4.89 -11.58 -18.40
C VAL A 133 6.34 -11.44 -18.85
N ALA A 134 6.71 -10.32 -19.47
CA ALA A 134 8.08 -10.11 -19.97
C ALA A 134 9.10 -9.76 -18.86
N ARG A 135 8.71 -8.93 -17.88
CA ARG A 135 9.57 -8.44 -16.79
C ARG A 135 8.79 -8.27 -15.49
N ILE A 136 9.48 -8.50 -14.37
CA ILE A 136 8.94 -8.31 -13.01
C ILE A 136 9.75 -7.18 -12.37
N LEU A 137 9.13 -6.01 -12.20
CA LEU A 137 9.75 -4.87 -11.52
C LEU A 137 9.41 -4.93 -10.03
N LEU A 138 10.43 -4.82 -9.17
CA LEU A 138 10.29 -4.73 -7.70
C LEU A 138 10.23 -3.26 -7.26
N VAL A 139 9.28 -2.92 -6.39
CA VAL A 139 9.10 -1.60 -5.77
C VAL A 139 8.84 -1.79 -4.27
N GLY A 140 9.15 -0.80 -3.44
CA GLY A 140 8.94 -0.87 -2.00
C GLY A 140 10.06 -1.61 -1.26
N GLY A 141 10.48 -1.07 -0.11
CA GLY A 141 11.67 -1.52 0.62
C GLY A 141 11.62 -2.97 1.10
N SER A 142 10.43 -3.55 1.33
CA SER A 142 10.28 -4.93 1.81
C SER A 142 10.62 -5.97 0.73
N THR A 143 10.63 -5.59 -0.56
CA THR A 143 11.11 -6.46 -1.65
C THR A 143 12.61 -6.79 -1.57
N ARG A 144 13.36 -6.08 -0.71
CA ARG A 144 14.77 -6.32 -0.43
C ARG A 144 15.01 -7.61 0.40
N MET A 145 13.97 -8.17 1.02
CA MET A 145 14.06 -9.43 1.77
C MET A 145 14.32 -10.62 0.81
N PRO A 146 15.40 -11.43 0.97
CA PRO A 146 15.83 -12.44 0.00
C PRO A 146 14.83 -13.55 -0.35
N MET A 147 13.81 -13.78 0.47
CA MET A 147 12.70 -14.70 0.15
C MET A 147 11.78 -14.17 -0.97
N VAL A 148 11.59 -12.84 -1.10
CA VAL A 148 10.68 -12.23 -2.08
C VAL A 148 11.14 -12.47 -3.52
N PRO A 149 12.38 -12.14 -3.93
CA PRO A 149 12.83 -12.41 -5.29
C PRO A 149 13.03 -13.91 -5.57
N ARG A 150 13.29 -14.74 -4.54
CA ARG A 150 13.31 -16.21 -4.69
C ARG A 150 11.94 -16.76 -5.00
N MET A 151 10.94 -16.45 -4.18
CA MET A 151 9.54 -16.83 -4.41
C MET A 151 9.07 -16.39 -5.80
N LEU A 152 9.38 -15.15 -6.22
CA LEU A 152 9.02 -14.67 -7.56
C LEU A 152 9.75 -15.43 -8.67
N GLN A 153 11.02 -15.78 -8.49
CA GLN A 153 11.76 -16.59 -9.46
C GLN A 153 11.22 -18.03 -9.55
N GLU A 154 10.87 -18.64 -8.42
CA GLU A 154 10.25 -19.97 -8.33
C GLU A 154 8.83 -19.99 -8.95
N LEU A 155 8.02 -18.98 -8.65
CA LEU A 155 6.63 -18.84 -9.13
C LEU A 155 6.53 -18.55 -10.62
N THR A 156 7.50 -17.81 -11.18
CA THR A 156 7.41 -17.27 -12.56
C THR A 156 8.44 -17.80 -13.53
N GLY A 157 9.49 -18.48 -13.05
CA GLY A 157 10.67 -18.88 -13.84
C GLY A 157 11.56 -17.70 -14.27
N ARG A 158 11.31 -16.48 -13.79
CA ARG A 158 12.02 -15.26 -14.23
C ARG A 158 12.71 -14.56 -13.05
N VAL A 159 13.95 -14.13 -13.27
CA VAL A 159 14.68 -13.29 -12.32
C VAL A 159 14.03 -11.89 -12.29
N PRO A 160 13.64 -11.36 -11.13
CA PRO A 160 13.11 -9.99 -11.04
C PRO A 160 14.13 -8.93 -11.45
N ASP A 161 13.65 -7.94 -12.19
CA ASP A 161 14.43 -6.80 -12.69
C ASP A 161 14.72 -5.81 -11.55
N ARG A 162 15.99 -5.42 -11.43
CA ARG A 162 16.53 -4.52 -10.39
C ARG A 162 17.08 -3.21 -10.96
N THR A 163 16.77 -2.87 -12.21
CA THR A 163 17.18 -1.61 -12.85
C THR A 163 16.45 -0.38 -12.30
N VAL A 164 15.34 -0.60 -11.59
CA VAL A 164 14.52 0.44 -10.95
C VAL A 164 14.91 0.55 -9.47
N ASN A 165 15.12 1.77 -8.97
CA ASN A 165 15.26 2.00 -7.53
C ASN A 165 13.90 1.80 -6.83
N PRO A 166 13.73 0.79 -5.97
CA PRO A 166 12.43 0.47 -5.36
C PRO A 166 11.90 1.56 -4.41
N ASP A 167 12.76 2.43 -3.89
CA ASP A 167 12.36 3.47 -2.92
C ASP A 167 11.92 4.78 -3.63
N GLU A 168 12.44 5.04 -4.83
CA GLU A 168 12.18 6.29 -5.58
C GLU A 168 11.22 6.15 -6.77
N ALA A 169 10.96 4.91 -7.23
CA ALA A 169 10.21 4.64 -8.46
C ALA A 169 8.85 5.35 -8.52
N VAL A 170 8.10 5.30 -7.41
CA VAL A 170 6.76 5.88 -7.29
C VAL A 170 6.81 7.40 -7.40
N ALA A 171 7.72 8.06 -6.68
CA ALA A 171 7.88 9.52 -6.71
C ALA A 171 8.33 10.03 -8.09
N ARG A 172 9.28 9.33 -8.72
CA ARG A 172 9.72 9.62 -10.11
C ARG A 172 8.57 9.44 -11.11
N GLY A 173 7.78 8.37 -10.97
CA GLY A 173 6.59 8.10 -11.76
C GLY A 173 5.52 9.20 -11.59
N ALA A 174 5.29 9.66 -10.37
CA ALA A 174 4.36 10.76 -10.07
C ALA A 174 4.79 12.08 -10.72
N ALA A 175 6.09 12.42 -10.71
CA ALA A 175 6.60 13.60 -11.40
C ALA A 175 6.43 13.53 -12.93
N ILE A 176 6.67 12.36 -13.54
CA ILE A 176 6.40 12.10 -14.95
C ILE A 176 4.90 12.22 -15.26
N TYR A 177 4.04 11.70 -14.37
CA TYR A 177 2.59 11.77 -14.53
C TYR A 177 2.06 13.19 -14.40
N ALA A 178 2.58 14.00 -13.46
CA ALA A 178 2.26 15.42 -13.36
C ALA A 178 2.63 16.17 -14.65
N ARG A 179 3.79 15.88 -15.24
CA ARG A 179 4.16 16.42 -16.56
C ARG A 179 3.22 15.96 -17.67
N TYR A 180 2.75 14.71 -17.63
CA TYR A 180 1.73 14.21 -18.56
C TYR A 180 0.40 14.97 -18.44
N LEU A 181 -0.07 15.28 -17.23
CA LEU A 181 -1.26 16.12 -17.03
C LEU A 181 -1.09 17.52 -17.64
N LEU A 182 0.06 18.17 -17.39
CA LEU A 182 0.40 19.47 -18.01
C LEU A 182 0.51 19.43 -19.54
N TRP A 183 0.73 18.26 -20.14
CA TRP A 183 0.61 18.09 -21.59
C TRP A 183 -0.84 17.96 -22.04
N LEU A 184 -1.69 17.23 -21.30
CA LEU A 184 -3.11 17.11 -21.64
C LEU A 184 -3.85 18.45 -21.64
N GLU A 185 -3.46 19.38 -20.75
CA GLU A 185 -3.99 20.75 -20.69
C GLU A 185 -3.67 21.58 -21.94
N ARG A 186 -2.57 21.28 -22.64
CA ARG A 186 -2.17 21.94 -23.90
C ARG A 186 -2.98 21.46 -25.12
N GLY A 187 -3.84 20.47 -24.94
CA GLY A 187 -4.76 19.96 -25.95
C GLY A 187 -4.39 18.59 -26.53
N PRO A 188 -5.23 18.07 -27.45
CA PRO A 188 -5.06 16.73 -28.01
C PRO A 188 -3.73 16.57 -28.75
N GLY A 189 -3.01 15.49 -28.45
CA GLY A 189 -1.75 15.14 -29.14
C GLY A 189 -0.48 15.80 -28.57
N ALA A 190 -0.59 16.71 -27.60
CA ALA A 190 0.58 17.33 -26.97
C ALA A 190 1.38 16.37 -26.05
N ALA A 191 0.77 15.28 -25.58
CA ALA A 191 1.44 14.23 -24.81
C ALA A 191 2.05 13.16 -25.74
N PRO A 192 3.32 12.75 -25.54
CA PRO A 192 4.02 11.79 -26.41
C PRO A 192 3.59 10.33 -26.19
N PHE A 193 2.80 10.05 -25.16
CA PHE A 193 2.20 8.74 -24.88
C PHE A 193 0.82 8.94 -24.23
N ARG A 194 0.02 7.87 -24.20
CA ARG A 194 -1.25 7.78 -23.47
C ARG A 194 -1.10 6.90 -22.25
N VAL A 195 -1.79 7.26 -21.16
CA VAL A 195 -1.92 6.42 -19.96
C VAL A 195 -3.38 5.98 -19.82
N THR A 196 -3.60 4.67 -19.64
CA THR A 196 -4.91 4.08 -19.37
C THR A 196 -4.84 3.23 -18.11
N ASN A 197 -5.52 3.68 -17.06
CA ASN A 197 -5.66 2.98 -15.79
C ASN A 197 -6.97 2.15 -15.74
N VAL A 198 -7.14 1.37 -14.69
CA VAL A 198 -8.35 0.59 -14.38
C VAL A 198 -8.82 0.87 -12.95
N ASN A 199 -10.07 0.54 -12.61
CA ASN A 199 -10.51 0.44 -11.21
C ASN A 199 -9.97 -0.84 -10.55
N ALA A 200 -9.60 -0.77 -9.27
CA ALA A 200 -9.08 -1.93 -8.51
C ALA A 200 -10.16 -2.93 -8.11
N HIS A 201 -11.33 -2.41 -7.71
CA HIS A 201 -12.47 -3.17 -7.21
C HIS A 201 -13.74 -2.89 -8.03
N SER A 202 -14.67 -3.83 -8.02
CA SER A 202 -15.97 -3.71 -8.65
C SER A 202 -16.82 -2.66 -7.94
N LEU A 203 -17.31 -1.67 -8.68
CA LEU A 203 -18.33 -0.74 -8.19
C LEU A 203 -19.70 -1.40 -8.31
N GLY A 204 -20.45 -1.42 -7.22
CA GLY A 204 -21.79 -1.95 -7.19
C GLY A 204 -22.76 -1.08 -6.39
N VAL A 205 -24.00 -1.56 -6.29
CA VAL A 205 -25.07 -0.96 -5.49
C VAL A 205 -25.81 -2.02 -4.70
N GLU A 206 -26.31 -1.66 -3.53
CA GLU A 206 -27.22 -2.53 -2.81
C GLU A 206 -28.58 -2.57 -3.51
N GLY A 207 -29.01 -3.78 -3.88
CA GLY A 207 -30.37 -4.07 -4.33
C GLY A 207 -30.98 -5.24 -3.59
N ILE A 208 -32.20 -5.61 -3.99
CA ILE A 208 -32.94 -6.73 -3.40
C ILE A 208 -33.28 -7.73 -4.50
N GLU A 209 -32.84 -8.97 -4.31
CA GLU A 209 -33.14 -10.07 -5.22
C GLU A 209 -34.66 -10.34 -5.26
N PRO A 210 -35.32 -10.36 -6.44
CA PRO A 210 -36.77 -10.46 -6.51
C PRO A 210 -37.36 -11.73 -5.90
N GLN A 211 -36.61 -12.85 -5.95
CA GLN A 211 -37.07 -14.19 -5.57
C GLN A 211 -36.92 -14.47 -4.08
N THR A 212 -35.75 -14.17 -3.51
CA THR A 212 -35.42 -14.46 -2.10
C THR A 212 -35.72 -13.29 -1.16
N LEU A 213 -35.96 -12.09 -1.72
CA LEU A 213 -36.06 -10.82 -1.00
C LEU A 213 -34.80 -10.45 -0.18
N ARG A 214 -33.67 -11.10 -0.43
CA ARG A 214 -32.39 -10.81 0.22
C ARG A 214 -31.72 -9.61 -0.42
N LYS A 215 -30.94 -8.88 0.39
CA LYS A 215 -30.01 -7.87 -0.08
C LYS A 215 -28.90 -8.52 -0.89
N VAL A 216 -28.56 -7.93 -2.03
CA VAL A 216 -27.47 -8.37 -2.91
C VAL A 216 -26.68 -7.16 -3.41
N ASN A 217 -25.37 -7.32 -3.56
CA ASN A 217 -24.52 -6.36 -4.26
C ASN A 217 -24.66 -6.61 -5.77
N ILE A 218 -25.04 -5.59 -6.52
CA ILE A 218 -25.20 -5.65 -7.97
C ILE A 218 -24.06 -4.84 -8.59
N ILE A 219 -23.10 -5.56 -9.17
CA ILE A 219 -21.92 -4.97 -9.80
C ILE A 219 -22.33 -4.22 -11.07
N LEU A 220 -21.96 -2.94 -11.13
CA LEU A 220 -22.24 -2.01 -12.24
C LEU A 220 -21.02 -1.79 -13.12
N ILE A 221 -19.84 -1.64 -12.50
CA ILE A 221 -18.55 -1.50 -13.20
C ILE A 221 -17.60 -2.55 -12.57
N PRO A 222 -17.36 -3.70 -13.24
CA PRO A 222 -16.47 -4.73 -12.73
C PRO A 222 -15.05 -4.21 -12.46
N ARG A 223 -14.31 -4.85 -11.55
CA ARG A 223 -12.88 -4.57 -11.34
C ARG A 223 -12.09 -4.75 -12.64
N ASN A 224 -10.96 -4.06 -12.73
CA ASN A 224 -10.09 -4.01 -13.90
C ASN A 224 -10.73 -3.41 -15.18
N THR A 225 -11.85 -2.68 -15.06
CA THR A 225 -12.44 -1.92 -16.17
C THR A 225 -11.59 -0.67 -16.49
N PRO A 226 -11.19 -0.44 -17.76
CA PRO A 226 -10.44 0.76 -18.16
C PRO A 226 -11.17 2.07 -17.85
N LEU A 227 -10.45 3.04 -17.30
CA LEU A 227 -10.98 4.35 -16.91
C LEU A 227 -10.76 5.42 -18.00
N PRO A 228 -11.71 6.36 -18.21
CA PRO A 228 -12.96 6.51 -17.46
C PRO A 228 -14.03 5.49 -17.88
N ALA A 229 -14.88 5.10 -16.94
CA ALA A 229 -15.92 4.10 -17.13
C ALA A 229 -17.27 4.62 -16.61
N LYS A 230 -18.37 4.21 -17.24
CA LYS A 230 -19.73 4.55 -16.79
C LYS A 230 -20.68 3.38 -16.92
N ALA A 231 -21.63 3.29 -15.99
CA ALA A 231 -22.76 2.38 -16.01
C ALA A 231 -24.04 3.18 -15.72
N THR A 232 -25.14 2.87 -16.42
CA THR A 232 -26.42 3.54 -16.23
C THR A 232 -27.48 2.50 -15.89
N GLU A 233 -28.05 2.60 -14.70
CA GLU A 233 -29.06 1.66 -14.20
C GLU A 233 -30.42 2.31 -14.00
N ARG A 234 -31.47 1.47 -14.05
CA ARG A 234 -32.86 1.90 -13.90
C ARG A 234 -33.42 1.52 -12.53
N PHE A 235 -33.58 2.52 -11.69
CA PHE A 235 -34.28 2.43 -10.42
C PHE A 235 -35.76 2.77 -10.63
N MET A 236 -36.64 2.36 -9.71
CA MET A 236 -38.08 2.63 -9.83
C MET A 236 -38.68 3.14 -8.53
N THR A 237 -39.71 3.99 -8.63
CA THR A 237 -40.54 4.35 -7.49
C THR A 237 -41.27 3.11 -6.93
N ARG A 238 -41.27 2.94 -5.61
CA ARG A 238 -41.96 1.88 -4.89
C ARG A 238 -43.40 2.26 -4.51
N THR A 239 -43.67 3.56 -4.34
CA THR A 239 -45.00 4.12 -4.07
C THR A 239 -45.30 5.25 -5.06
N GLU A 240 -46.59 5.54 -5.23
CA GLU A 240 -47.05 6.75 -5.91
C GLU A 240 -46.61 7.99 -5.13
N GLY A 241 -46.28 9.07 -5.83
CA GLY A 241 -45.84 10.34 -5.22
C GLY A 241 -44.51 10.29 -4.46
N GLN A 242 -43.72 9.22 -4.62
CA GLN A 242 -42.45 9.05 -3.92
C GLN A 242 -41.47 10.20 -4.23
N ARG A 243 -41.11 10.95 -3.18
CA ARG A 243 -40.29 12.18 -3.28
C ARG A 243 -38.77 11.94 -3.30
N SER A 244 -38.29 10.76 -2.90
CA SER A 244 -36.86 10.45 -2.86
C SER A 244 -36.56 8.97 -3.09
N ILE A 245 -35.35 8.68 -3.55
CA ILE A 245 -34.78 7.32 -3.65
C ILE A 245 -33.38 7.37 -3.01
N VAL A 246 -33.06 6.40 -2.14
CA VAL A 246 -31.70 6.23 -1.63
C VAL A 246 -31.06 4.99 -2.26
N ILE A 247 -29.82 5.13 -2.69
CA ILE A 247 -29.00 4.07 -3.26
C ILE A 247 -27.73 3.97 -2.43
N GLN A 248 -27.52 2.84 -1.76
CA GLN A 248 -26.23 2.53 -1.14
C GLN A 248 -25.26 2.10 -2.24
N VAL A 249 -24.13 2.81 -2.33
CA VAL A 249 -23.04 2.50 -3.24
C VAL A 249 -22.01 1.65 -2.50
N LEU A 250 -21.56 0.59 -3.18
CA LEU A 250 -20.68 -0.45 -2.66
C LEU A 250 -19.45 -0.58 -3.55
N GLU A 251 -18.33 -1.00 -2.96
CA GLU A 251 -17.12 -1.38 -3.67
C GLU A 251 -16.62 -2.73 -3.13
N GLY A 252 -16.48 -3.73 -4.01
CA GLY A 252 -16.11 -5.09 -3.64
C GLY A 252 -16.73 -6.16 -4.55
N GLU A 253 -16.18 -7.38 -4.44
CA GLU A 253 -16.51 -8.50 -5.34
C GLU A 253 -17.58 -9.46 -4.79
N SER A 254 -17.93 -9.39 -3.50
CA SER A 254 -18.93 -10.28 -2.91
C SER A 254 -20.33 -9.92 -3.41
N SER A 255 -21.19 -10.93 -3.56
CA SER A 255 -22.63 -10.75 -3.78
C SER A 255 -23.36 -10.31 -2.51
N LEU A 256 -22.73 -10.38 -1.34
CA LEU A 256 -23.29 -9.96 -0.06
C LEU A 256 -22.84 -8.52 0.28
N PRO A 257 -23.76 -7.54 0.40
CA PRO A 257 -23.41 -6.15 0.68
C PRO A 257 -22.59 -5.93 1.97
N GLY A 258 -22.82 -6.75 3.00
CA GLY A 258 -22.09 -6.67 4.27
C GLY A 258 -20.63 -7.13 4.21
N GLU A 259 -20.22 -7.75 3.11
CA GLU A 259 -18.82 -8.13 2.83
C GLU A 259 -18.13 -7.15 1.86
N CYS A 260 -18.84 -6.10 1.44
CA CYS A 260 -18.32 -5.05 0.56
C CYS A 260 -18.07 -3.75 1.35
N THR A 261 -17.18 -2.90 0.84
CA THR A 261 -16.95 -1.57 1.40
C THR A 261 -18.08 -0.63 1.00
N ALA A 262 -18.75 -0.02 1.98
CA ALA A 262 -19.72 1.04 1.74
C ALA A 262 -18.98 2.34 1.35
N ILE A 263 -19.11 2.76 0.09
CA ILE A 263 -18.49 4.01 -0.41
C ILE A 263 -19.29 5.24 0.05
N GLY A 264 -20.59 5.08 0.19
CA GLY A 264 -21.52 6.12 0.59
C GLY A 264 -22.91 5.90 0.02
N ARG A 265 -23.78 6.85 0.29
CA ARG A 265 -25.18 6.83 -0.07
C ARG A 265 -25.51 7.97 -1.00
N THR A 266 -26.20 7.65 -2.07
CA THR A 266 -26.67 8.63 -3.05
C THR A 266 -28.17 8.83 -2.86
N VAL A 267 -28.56 10.06 -2.50
CA VAL A 267 -29.97 10.41 -2.29
C VAL A 267 -30.48 11.25 -3.46
N ILE A 268 -31.38 10.65 -4.25
CA ILE A 268 -32.23 11.37 -5.21
C ILE A 268 -33.28 12.11 -4.39
N ARG A 269 -33.22 13.44 -4.36
CA ARG A 269 -34.18 14.31 -3.64
C ARG A 269 -35.16 14.96 -4.64
N ASP A 270 -36.30 15.43 -4.12
CA ASP A 270 -37.31 16.23 -4.83
C ASP A 270 -37.84 15.67 -6.16
N LEU A 271 -38.03 14.35 -6.24
CA LEU A 271 -38.74 13.69 -7.34
C LEU A 271 -40.14 14.31 -7.54
N PRO A 272 -40.61 14.51 -8.79
CA PRO A 272 -41.94 15.08 -9.06
C PRO A 272 -43.05 14.36 -8.30
N ALA A 273 -43.94 15.12 -7.64
CA ALA A 273 -44.98 14.54 -6.79
C ALA A 273 -46.06 13.74 -7.55
N GLY A 274 -46.12 13.89 -8.89
CA GLY A 274 -47.03 13.14 -9.76
C GLY A 274 -46.44 11.85 -10.36
N LEU A 275 -45.27 11.37 -9.91
CA LEU A 275 -44.74 10.10 -10.41
C LEU A 275 -45.57 8.91 -9.89
N PRO A 276 -46.11 8.05 -10.77
CA PRO A 276 -46.80 6.84 -10.33
C PRO A 276 -45.81 5.83 -9.77
N LYS A 277 -46.32 4.80 -9.07
CA LYS A 277 -45.53 3.63 -8.66
C LYS A 277 -44.96 2.91 -9.90
N GLY A 278 -43.70 2.50 -9.83
CA GLY A 278 -42.99 1.83 -10.92
C GLY A 278 -42.40 2.78 -11.97
N TRP A 279 -42.49 4.10 -11.79
CA TRP A 279 -41.87 5.06 -12.70
C TRP A 279 -40.34 4.90 -12.69
N PRO A 280 -39.67 4.85 -13.86
CA PRO A 280 -38.22 4.66 -13.94
C PRO A 280 -37.45 5.97 -13.64
N ILE A 281 -36.32 5.85 -12.94
CA ILE A 281 -35.31 6.89 -12.79
C ILE A 281 -33.99 6.29 -13.30
N GLU A 282 -33.35 6.98 -14.23
CA GLU A 282 -32.06 6.55 -14.79
C GLU A 282 -30.92 7.16 -13.99
N VAL A 283 -30.04 6.32 -13.43
CA VAL A 283 -28.93 6.76 -12.59
C VAL A 283 -27.63 6.29 -13.21
N THR A 284 -26.78 7.24 -13.57
CA THR A 284 -25.48 7.00 -14.17
C THR A 284 -24.37 7.15 -13.13
N PHE A 285 -23.60 6.08 -12.94
CA PHE A 285 -22.39 6.03 -12.15
C PHE A 285 -21.19 6.15 -13.08
N GLU A 286 -20.29 7.10 -12.82
CA GLU A 286 -19.14 7.38 -13.67
C GLU A 286 -17.86 7.46 -12.82
N TYR A 287 -16.90 6.57 -13.08
CA TYR A 287 -15.52 6.76 -12.65
C TYR A 287 -14.78 7.62 -13.68
N GLN A 288 -14.28 8.77 -13.22
CA GLN A 288 -13.41 9.65 -14.00
C GLN A 288 -12.00 9.06 -14.18
N ARG A 289 -11.17 9.67 -15.03
CA ARG A 289 -9.77 9.25 -15.30
C ARG A 289 -8.89 9.18 -14.05
N ASN A 290 -9.22 9.94 -13.01
CA ASN A 290 -8.52 9.98 -11.72
C ASN A 290 -9.13 9.03 -10.67
N GLY A 291 -10.03 8.11 -11.07
CA GLY A 291 -10.72 7.19 -10.16
C GLY A 291 -11.82 7.83 -9.30
N ARG A 292 -12.14 9.13 -9.48
CA ARG A 292 -13.26 9.74 -8.74
C ARG A 292 -14.59 9.28 -9.30
N LEU A 293 -15.41 8.67 -8.44
CA LEU A 293 -16.81 8.41 -8.71
C LEU A 293 -17.63 9.71 -8.71
N THR A 294 -18.46 9.88 -9.72
CA THR A 294 -19.60 10.82 -9.75
C THR A 294 -20.87 10.07 -10.11
N VAL A 295 -22.00 10.45 -9.50
CA VAL A 295 -23.31 9.85 -9.79
C VAL A 295 -24.24 10.94 -10.32
N ARG A 296 -25.05 10.66 -11.34
CA ARG A 296 -26.01 11.60 -11.95
C ARG A 296 -27.37 10.95 -12.15
N GLY A 297 -28.45 11.61 -11.73
CA GLY A 297 -29.82 11.11 -11.84
C GLY A 297 -30.62 11.89 -12.87
N VAL A 298 -31.37 11.17 -13.72
CA VAL A 298 -32.30 11.74 -14.70
C VAL A 298 -33.66 11.08 -14.52
N VAL A 299 -34.71 11.90 -14.37
CA VAL A 299 -36.09 11.44 -14.40
C VAL A 299 -36.62 11.63 -15.84
N PRO A 300 -36.89 10.56 -16.59
CA PRO A 300 -37.42 10.66 -17.94
C PRO A 300 -38.69 11.50 -17.99
N GLY A 301 -38.83 12.34 -19.03
CA GLY A 301 -39.95 13.29 -19.16
C GLY A 301 -39.81 14.57 -18.32
N THR A 302 -38.64 14.82 -17.70
CA THR A 302 -38.34 16.10 -17.05
C THR A 302 -37.00 16.66 -17.52
N ASP A 303 -36.94 17.97 -17.75
CA ASP A 303 -35.70 18.67 -18.13
C ASP A 303 -34.79 18.99 -16.93
N ARG A 304 -35.10 18.46 -15.75
CA ARG A 304 -34.37 18.74 -14.50
C ARG A 304 -33.41 17.59 -14.20
N PRO A 305 -32.08 17.76 -14.34
CA PRO A 305 -31.13 16.81 -13.78
C PRO A 305 -31.30 16.80 -12.25
N VAL A 306 -31.38 15.62 -11.64
CA VAL A 306 -31.46 15.53 -10.19
C VAL A 306 -30.06 15.61 -9.61
N VAL A 307 -29.83 16.61 -8.75
CA VAL A 307 -28.60 16.74 -7.98
C VAL A 307 -28.49 15.53 -7.05
N LEU A 308 -27.33 14.88 -7.10
CA LEU A 308 -27.04 13.70 -6.30
C LEU A 308 -25.89 13.99 -5.34
N ASP A 309 -26.24 14.19 -4.08
CA ASP A 309 -25.27 14.19 -3.00
C ASP A 309 -24.86 12.74 -2.72
N LEU A 310 -23.57 12.43 -2.96
CA LEU A 310 -22.94 11.22 -2.46
C LEU A 310 -22.45 11.50 -1.04
N GLU A 311 -23.31 11.21 -0.07
CA GLU A 311 -22.99 11.23 1.36
C GLU A 311 -22.04 10.05 1.62
N ARG A 312 -20.73 10.33 1.70
CA ARG A 312 -19.71 9.30 1.94
C ARG A 312 -19.70 8.88 3.40
N ASP A 313 -19.66 7.57 3.64
CA ASP A 313 -19.57 7.00 4.98
C ASP A 313 -18.19 7.28 5.63
N ALA A 314 -17.17 7.62 4.82
CA ALA A 314 -15.84 8.03 5.28
C ALA A 314 -15.29 9.25 4.48
N GLY A 315 -14.64 10.17 5.18
CA GLY A 315 -13.94 11.33 4.60
C GLY A 315 -14.08 12.61 5.43
N LEU A 316 -13.34 13.66 5.03
CA LEU A 316 -13.49 14.99 5.62
C LEU A 316 -14.69 15.72 5.02
N SER A 317 -15.54 16.29 5.88
CA SER A 317 -16.60 17.22 5.46
C SER A 317 -15.98 18.50 4.87
N HIS A 318 -16.75 19.30 4.12
CA HIS A 318 -16.29 20.60 3.62
C HIS A 318 -15.77 21.52 4.73
N GLN A 319 -16.40 21.51 5.91
CA GLN A 319 -15.93 22.23 7.08
C GLN A 319 -14.61 21.67 7.63
N GLY A 320 -14.46 20.34 7.67
CA GLY A 320 -13.21 19.67 8.03
C GLY A 320 -12.05 20.02 7.08
N ILE A 321 -12.32 20.03 5.76
CA ILE A 321 -11.36 20.47 4.74
C ILE A 321 -10.95 21.93 4.96
N SER A 322 -11.90 22.84 5.18
CA SER A 322 -11.60 24.25 5.45
C SER A 322 -10.79 24.44 6.74
N ARG A 323 -11.12 23.71 7.81
CA ARG A 323 -10.35 23.73 9.07
C ARG A 323 -8.91 23.26 8.87
N TRP A 324 -8.70 22.17 8.12
CA TRP A 324 -7.35 21.69 7.80
C TRP A 324 -6.58 22.65 6.91
N LYS A 325 -7.23 23.27 5.90
CA LYS A 325 -6.60 24.34 5.10
C LYS A 325 -6.13 25.50 5.96
N GLN A 326 -6.94 25.95 6.92
CA GLN A 326 -6.56 27.02 7.84
C GLN A 326 -5.38 26.59 8.73
N ALA A 327 -5.48 25.44 9.40
CA ALA A 327 -4.44 24.96 10.32
C ALA A 327 -3.08 24.74 9.64
N VAL A 328 -3.06 24.30 8.37
CA VAL A 328 -1.83 24.06 7.59
C VAL A 328 -1.38 25.32 6.83
N GLY A 329 -2.20 26.37 6.76
CA GLY A 329 -1.80 27.70 6.26
C GLY A 329 -1.21 28.59 7.36
N GLU A 330 -1.76 28.55 8.57
CA GLU A 330 -1.29 29.34 9.73
C GLU A 330 0.11 28.90 10.21
N VAL A 331 0.37 27.60 10.21
CA VAL A 331 1.75 27.08 10.20
C VAL A 331 2.23 27.23 8.76
N ALA A 332 3.32 27.96 8.50
CA ALA A 332 3.73 28.43 7.16
C ALA A 332 3.99 27.38 6.04
N GLY A 333 3.64 26.11 6.25
CA GLY A 333 3.88 24.99 5.35
C GLY A 333 3.11 25.04 4.03
N PHE A 334 1.83 25.42 3.99
CA PHE A 334 1.09 25.39 2.71
C PHE A 334 1.46 26.56 1.78
N ASP A 335 1.51 27.80 2.29
CA ASP A 335 1.88 28.97 1.48
C ASP A 335 3.34 28.90 0.99
N ALA A 336 4.26 28.40 1.82
CA ALA A 336 5.65 28.18 1.40
C ALA A 336 5.78 27.05 0.37
N LEU A 337 5.01 25.95 0.53
CA LEU A 337 4.96 24.86 -0.43
C LEU A 337 4.36 25.32 -1.76
N GLU A 338 3.25 26.05 -1.75
CA GLU A 338 2.60 26.57 -2.95
C GLU A 338 3.52 27.56 -3.68
N LYS A 339 4.18 28.47 -2.95
CA LYS A 339 5.18 29.37 -3.53
C LYS A 339 6.35 28.61 -4.16
N MET A 340 6.92 27.61 -3.47
CA MET A 340 8.00 26.77 -4.00
C MET A 340 7.56 26.00 -5.26
N VAL A 341 6.33 25.46 -5.27
CA VAL A 341 5.76 24.76 -6.43
C VAL A 341 5.59 25.73 -7.59
N GLN A 342 5.09 26.95 -7.37
CA GLN A 342 4.97 27.98 -8.41
C GLN A 342 6.34 28.41 -8.93
N GLU A 343 7.34 28.59 -8.07
CA GLU A 343 8.71 28.90 -8.49
C GLU A 343 9.28 27.79 -9.40
N VAL A 344 9.11 26.51 -9.04
CA VAL A 344 9.56 25.37 -9.85
C VAL A 344 8.79 25.22 -11.15
N LEU A 345 7.47 25.42 -11.15
CA LEU A 345 6.63 25.33 -12.36
C LEU A 345 6.89 26.46 -13.37
N ASN A 346 7.31 27.63 -12.87
CA ASN A 346 7.67 28.79 -13.70
C ASN A 346 9.14 28.79 -14.17
N LEU A 347 9.94 27.78 -13.81
CA LEU A 347 11.27 27.62 -14.39
C LEU A 347 11.16 27.37 -15.91
N PRO A 348 11.90 28.11 -16.75
CA PRO A 348 11.92 27.87 -18.19
C PRO A 348 12.46 26.46 -18.46
N ALA A 349 11.81 25.73 -19.37
CA ALA A 349 12.25 24.39 -19.76
C ALA A 349 13.68 24.45 -20.32
N VAL A 350 14.58 23.64 -19.76
CA VAL A 350 15.99 23.56 -20.17
C VAL A 350 16.08 23.24 -21.68
N PRO A 351 16.63 24.15 -22.52
CA PRO A 351 16.81 23.86 -23.94
C PRO A 351 17.97 22.87 -24.11
N GLY A 352 17.72 21.68 -24.67
CA GLY A 352 18.82 20.79 -25.09
C GLY A 352 18.54 19.29 -25.22
N SER A 353 17.46 18.74 -24.66
CA SER A 353 17.23 17.29 -24.65
C SER A 353 16.38 16.77 -25.82
N GLN A 354 16.93 16.79 -27.04
CA GLN A 354 16.46 15.89 -28.10
C GLN A 354 17.20 14.54 -28.01
N PRO A 355 16.49 13.39 -28.03
CA PRO A 355 17.15 12.08 -28.05
C PRO A 355 17.73 11.80 -29.45
N THR A 356 19.02 11.57 -29.53
CA THR A 356 19.68 11.07 -30.74
C THR A 356 19.19 9.65 -31.06
N ARG A 357 18.79 9.43 -32.32
CA ARG A 357 18.53 8.09 -32.86
C ARG A 357 19.84 7.52 -33.40
N GLU A 358 20.29 6.39 -32.86
CA GLU A 358 21.29 5.55 -33.51
C GLU A 358 20.62 4.40 -34.29
N GLY A 359 21.30 3.94 -35.34
CA GLY A 359 20.78 2.98 -36.32
C GLY A 359 20.86 1.50 -35.89
N PRO A 360 20.52 0.57 -36.80
CA PRO A 360 20.52 -0.86 -36.48
C PRO A 360 21.94 -1.42 -36.31
N PRO A 361 22.15 -2.42 -35.44
CA PRO A 361 23.47 -3.01 -35.19
C PRO A 361 23.94 -3.92 -36.34
N GLY A 362 25.25 -3.90 -36.62
CA GLY A 362 25.92 -4.84 -37.52
C GLY A 362 26.18 -6.22 -36.87
N PRO A 363 26.61 -7.23 -37.66
CA PRO A 363 26.67 -8.62 -37.22
C PRO A 363 27.87 -8.93 -36.30
N ALA A 364 27.69 -9.89 -35.40
CA ALA A 364 28.70 -10.34 -34.45
C ALA A 364 29.66 -11.39 -35.06
N PRO A 365 30.99 -11.28 -34.84
CA PRO A 365 31.93 -12.38 -35.00
C PRO A 365 31.85 -13.39 -33.84
N ALA A 366 32.22 -14.64 -34.11
CA ALA A 366 32.18 -15.77 -33.17
C ALA A 366 33.58 -16.07 -32.54
N PRO A 367 33.67 -16.94 -31.51
CA PRO A 367 34.79 -16.96 -30.56
C PRO A 367 35.85 -18.06 -30.80
N ASP A 368 37.00 -17.91 -30.13
CA ASP A 368 37.73 -18.94 -29.36
C ASP A 368 38.71 -18.17 -28.43
N ALA A 369 38.60 -18.18 -27.10
CA ALA A 369 38.73 -19.26 -26.10
C ALA A 369 40.18 -19.47 -25.61
N TRP A 370 40.44 -19.16 -24.33
CA TRP A 370 41.27 -19.90 -23.35
C TRP A 370 41.27 -19.20 -21.97
N GLU A 371 40.28 -19.58 -21.16
CA GLU A 371 40.23 -19.72 -19.68
C GLU A 371 40.67 -18.61 -18.68
N MET A 372 40.10 -18.72 -17.47
CA MET A 372 40.05 -17.72 -16.40
C MET A 372 40.93 -18.09 -15.19
N PRO A 373 41.23 -17.10 -14.33
CA PRO A 373 40.92 -17.28 -12.89
C PRO A 373 40.10 -16.13 -12.29
N VAL A 374 38.78 -16.30 -12.23
CA VAL A 374 37.93 -16.37 -11.00
C VAL A 374 38.60 -15.81 -9.71
N GLN A 375 38.06 -14.89 -8.89
CA GLN A 375 36.75 -14.23 -8.76
C GLN A 375 36.88 -12.97 -7.85
N PRO A 376 36.01 -11.95 -7.96
CA PRO A 376 35.68 -11.13 -6.78
C PRO A 376 34.17 -10.86 -6.59
N LEU A 377 33.76 -10.66 -5.34
CA LEU A 377 32.37 -10.40 -4.93
C LEU A 377 32.21 -8.94 -4.44
N ALA A 378 31.06 -8.36 -4.81
CA ALA A 378 30.65 -6.96 -4.69
C ALA A 378 30.97 -6.19 -3.39
N GLY A 379 31.37 -4.92 -3.54
CA GLY A 379 30.83 -3.84 -2.70
C GLY A 379 29.49 -3.36 -3.27
N SER A 380 28.61 -2.63 -2.60
CA SER A 380 28.63 -1.97 -1.30
C SER A 380 27.27 -1.28 -1.11
N ARG A 381 26.80 -1.22 0.14
CA ARG A 381 26.09 -0.09 0.80
C ARG A 381 24.79 0.50 0.22
N GLY A 382 23.85 0.80 1.13
CA GLY A 382 23.06 2.04 1.05
C GLY A 382 21.54 1.89 0.91
N SER A 383 20.88 1.74 2.06
CA SER A 383 19.73 2.50 2.62
C SER A 383 19.36 3.85 1.93
N PRO A 384 18.22 4.54 2.26
CA PRO A 384 17.36 4.31 3.43
C PRO A 384 15.82 4.49 3.24
N SER A 385 15.05 4.17 4.30
CA SER A 385 14.03 5.02 4.99
C SER A 385 13.00 5.84 4.19
N ALA A 386 11.72 5.97 4.59
CA ALA A 386 10.87 5.28 5.57
C ALA A 386 9.42 5.84 5.43
N ALA A 387 8.47 5.20 6.12
CA ALA A 387 7.47 5.79 7.04
C ALA A 387 6.61 7.03 6.62
N SER A 388 5.33 7.15 7.01
CA SER A 388 4.39 6.25 7.73
C SER A 388 3.04 6.96 7.95
N THR A 389 1.98 6.23 8.36
CA THR A 389 0.98 6.59 9.42
C THR A 389 0.10 7.87 9.26
N VAL A 390 -1.14 8.01 9.75
CA VAL A 390 -2.07 7.17 10.54
C VAL A 390 -3.46 7.86 10.58
N ALA A 391 -4.56 7.07 10.64
CA ALA A 391 -5.88 7.25 11.33
C ALA A 391 -6.51 8.69 11.52
N ASP A 392 -7.60 9.03 12.25
CA ASP A 392 -8.77 8.39 12.90
C ASP A 392 -9.80 9.54 13.24
N VAL A 393 -11.05 9.40 13.74
CA VAL A 393 -12.05 8.32 13.89
C VAL A 393 -13.46 8.98 14.02
N SER A 394 -14.55 8.32 13.58
CA SER A 394 -15.98 8.65 13.89
C SER A 394 -16.52 10.05 13.47
N GLY A 395 -17.81 10.31 13.21
CA GLY A 395 -19.03 9.49 13.19
C GLY A 395 -20.24 10.30 13.69
N THR A 396 -21.39 10.29 12.99
CA THR A 396 -22.75 10.08 13.58
C THR A 396 -23.91 10.20 12.57
N SER A 397 -24.74 9.15 12.50
CA SER A 397 -26.22 9.15 12.38
C SER A 397 -26.95 9.89 11.24
N GLY A 398 -27.51 9.11 10.28
CA GLY A 398 -28.64 9.50 9.42
C GLY A 398 -29.37 8.27 8.83
N ALA A 399 -30.68 8.16 9.01
CA ALA A 399 -31.47 6.97 8.65
C ALA A 399 -31.78 6.87 7.15
N VAL A 400 -31.74 5.65 6.60
CA VAL A 400 -31.85 5.38 5.14
C VAL A 400 -32.72 4.15 4.87
N VAL A 401 -33.49 4.20 3.77
CA VAL A 401 -34.44 3.17 3.33
C VAL A 401 -34.17 2.81 1.87
N GLU A 402 -34.09 1.51 1.58
CA GLU A 402 -33.35 0.94 0.43
C GLU A 402 -34.18 0.76 -0.86
N ALA A 403 -33.50 0.57 -2.00
CA ALA A 403 -34.08 0.35 -3.32
C ALA A 403 -34.24 -1.14 -3.71
N LYS A 404 -35.05 -1.46 -4.73
CA LYS A 404 -35.23 -2.82 -5.29
C LYS A 404 -35.24 -2.73 -6.82
N LEU A 405 -34.53 -3.63 -7.51
CA LEU A 405 -34.42 -3.63 -8.97
C LEU A 405 -35.64 -4.27 -9.66
N ALA A 406 -35.82 -3.89 -10.93
CA ALA A 406 -36.66 -4.62 -11.88
C ALA A 406 -35.91 -5.82 -12.45
N ALA A 407 -36.64 -6.85 -12.89
CA ALA A 407 -36.07 -7.92 -13.71
C ALA A 407 -35.83 -7.42 -15.15
N PRO A 408 -34.75 -7.86 -15.84
CA PRO A 408 -34.46 -7.43 -17.20
C PRO A 408 -35.42 -8.06 -18.22
N SER A 409 -35.87 -7.27 -19.20
CA SER A 409 -36.55 -7.76 -20.40
C SER A 409 -35.53 -8.07 -21.51
N PRO A 410 -35.71 -9.14 -22.29
CA PRO A 410 -34.69 -9.62 -23.22
C PRO A 410 -34.55 -8.73 -24.46
N ARG A 411 -33.31 -8.52 -24.90
CA ARG A 411 -32.99 -8.04 -26.26
C ARG A 411 -32.02 -9.01 -26.93
N ALA A 412 -32.22 -9.24 -28.22
CA ALA A 412 -31.66 -10.36 -28.95
C ALA A 412 -30.11 -10.32 -29.04
N ALA A 413 -29.50 -11.48 -28.83
CA ALA A 413 -28.12 -11.76 -29.21
C ALA A 413 -28.08 -12.46 -30.59
N PRO A 414 -27.04 -12.26 -31.42
CA PRO A 414 -26.79 -13.09 -32.58
C PRO A 414 -26.32 -14.49 -32.15
N ALA A 415 -26.71 -15.53 -32.89
CA ALA A 415 -26.53 -16.92 -32.49
C ALA A 415 -25.09 -17.45 -32.66
N SER A 416 -24.64 -18.27 -31.71
CA SER A 416 -23.59 -19.28 -31.95
C SER A 416 -23.63 -20.41 -30.90
N GLY A 417 -23.41 -21.65 -31.38
CA GLY A 417 -22.80 -22.76 -30.62
C GLY A 417 -23.54 -23.35 -29.40
N PHE A 418 -24.29 -24.43 -29.61
CA PHE A 418 -24.55 -25.40 -28.55
C PHE A 418 -23.24 -26.04 -28.08
N TYR A 419 -22.98 -26.07 -26.76
CA TYR A 419 -22.17 -27.12 -26.14
C TYR A 419 -22.68 -27.46 -24.74
N SER A 420 -22.82 -28.75 -24.48
CA SER A 420 -23.35 -29.35 -23.25
C SER A 420 -22.28 -29.52 -22.15
N GLN A 421 -22.71 -29.37 -20.90
CA GLN A 421 -21.95 -29.74 -19.69
C GLN A 421 -21.59 -31.24 -19.69
N PRO A 422 -20.43 -31.62 -19.10
CA PRO A 422 -20.27 -32.93 -18.49
C PRO A 422 -20.02 -32.85 -16.97
N ALA A 423 -20.77 -33.65 -16.22
CA ALA A 423 -20.52 -33.99 -14.82
C ALA A 423 -19.61 -35.26 -14.74
N PRO A 424 -19.13 -35.68 -13.55
CA PRO A 424 -17.90 -36.46 -13.42
C PRO A 424 -18.04 -37.96 -13.72
N LEU A 425 -16.93 -38.59 -14.11
CA LEU A 425 -16.82 -40.04 -14.26
C LEU A 425 -15.72 -40.61 -13.35
N TYR A 426 -16.14 -41.48 -12.43
CA TYR A 426 -15.29 -42.52 -11.84
C TYR A 426 -15.04 -43.63 -12.89
N GLY A 427 -13.94 -44.38 -12.74
CA GLY A 427 -13.53 -45.44 -13.68
C GLY A 427 -14.45 -46.68 -13.70
N PRO A 428 -14.13 -47.66 -14.57
CA PRO A 428 -13.21 -48.71 -14.09
C PRO A 428 -12.12 -49.14 -15.11
N ALA A 429 -11.16 -49.91 -14.63
CA ALA A 429 -10.08 -50.52 -15.42
C ALA A 429 -10.48 -51.88 -16.03
N PRO A 430 -9.74 -52.35 -17.04
CA PRO A 430 -9.49 -53.78 -17.23
C PRO A 430 -7.99 -54.13 -17.25
N ALA A 431 -7.68 -55.42 -17.14
CA ALA A 431 -6.36 -55.96 -16.82
C ALA A 431 -5.57 -56.49 -18.03
N GLY A 432 -4.26 -56.75 -17.81
CA GLY A 432 -3.48 -57.72 -18.60
C GLY A 432 -2.06 -57.28 -18.96
N GLY A 433 -1.04 -58.07 -18.56
CA GLY A 433 0.34 -57.94 -19.08
C GLY A 433 1.45 -58.04 -18.01
N THR A 434 1.97 -59.25 -17.78
CA THR A 434 3.10 -59.54 -16.87
C THR A 434 4.47 -59.48 -17.58
N TRP A 435 5.57 -59.24 -16.84
CA TRP A 435 6.80 -60.09 -16.73
C TRP A 435 8.08 -59.33 -16.31
N GLY A 436 8.93 -59.95 -15.46
CA GLY A 436 10.25 -59.48 -14.97
C GLY A 436 10.18 -58.70 -13.63
N GLN A 437 10.55 -59.19 -12.43
CA GLN A 437 11.78 -59.86 -11.96
C GLN A 437 13.07 -59.07 -12.31
N THR A 438 13.98 -58.73 -11.38
CA THR A 438 14.40 -59.37 -10.10
C THR A 438 14.84 -58.37 -9.00
N GLU A 439 14.68 -58.78 -7.72
CA GLU A 439 15.59 -58.61 -6.55
C GLU A 439 16.28 -57.26 -6.18
N ALA A 440 16.77 -57.01 -4.95
CA ALA A 440 16.35 -57.34 -3.58
C ALA A 440 17.34 -56.65 -2.60
N ALA A 441 16.88 -55.84 -1.64
CA ALA A 441 17.65 -55.45 -0.45
C ALA A 441 16.74 -54.87 0.63
N ALA A 442 16.94 -55.25 1.89
CA ALA A 442 16.08 -54.88 3.02
C ALA A 442 16.81 -54.00 4.05
N ALA A 443 16.06 -53.11 4.74
CA ALA A 443 16.39 -52.62 6.09
C ALA A 443 15.20 -51.89 6.77
N SER A 444 14.54 -52.61 7.69
CA SER A 444 13.94 -52.23 9.00
C SER A 444 13.31 -50.83 9.31
N PRO A 445 12.35 -50.75 10.27
CA PRO A 445 11.38 -49.65 10.36
C PRO A 445 11.72 -48.53 11.36
N SER A 446 11.13 -47.34 11.12
CA SER A 446 11.06 -46.23 12.09
C SER A 446 9.85 -46.33 13.03
N PRO A 447 9.95 -45.88 14.30
CA PRO A 447 8.91 -46.07 15.31
C PRO A 447 7.73 -45.08 15.19
N ALA A 448 6.57 -45.51 15.72
CA ALA A 448 5.30 -44.79 15.62
C ALA A 448 5.28 -43.44 16.36
N ARG A 449 4.72 -42.40 15.71
CA ARG A 449 4.30 -41.15 16.36
C ARG A 449 2.99 -41.37 17.12
N LYS A 450 2.93 -40.91 18.38
CA LYS A 450 1.67 -40.82 19.15
C LYS A 450 0.77 -39.70 18.61
N PRO A 451 -0.57 -39.85 18.65
CA PRO A 451 -1.50 -38.81 18.24
C PRO A 451 -1.58 -37.66 19.26
N ALA A 452 -1.95 -36.47 18.79
CA ALA A 452 -2.14 -35.27 19.62
C ALA A 452 -3.49 -35.29 20.38
N PRO A 453 -3.59 -34.62 21.55
CA PRO A 453 -4.83 -34.52 22.31
C PRO A 453 -5.85 -33.55 21.65
N PRO A 454 -7.16 -33.75 21.88
CA PRO A 454 -8.23 -32.93 21.29
C PRO A 454 -8.40 -31.55 21.97
N PRO A 455 -9.03 -30.57 21.31
CA PRO A 455 -9.27 -29.24 21.87
C PRO A 455 -10.36 -29.22 22.95
N LEU A 456 -10.22 -28.32 23.93
CA LEU A 456 -11.24 -28.04 24.95
C LEU A 456 -12.25 -26.98 24.47
N PRO A 457 -13.53 -27.05 24.89
CA PRO A 457 -14.60 -26.23 24.33
C PRO A 457 -14.74 -24.84 24.98
N LEU A 458 -15.23 -23.89 24.19
CA LEU A 458 -15.66 -22.56 24.63
C LEU A 458 -17.09 -22.61 25.20
N GLY A 459 -17.30 -21.96 26.35
CA GLY A 459 -18.61 -21.72 26.96
C GLY A 459 -18.59 -20.42 27.78
N ALA A 460 -19.59 -19.56 27.57
CA ALA A 460 -19.64 -18.20 28.09
C ALA A 460 -20.49 -18.08 29.40
N PRO A 461 -21.06 -16.91 29.75
CA PRO A 461 -20.46 -15.95 30.67
C PRO A 461 -21.28 -15.75 31.96
N LEU A 462 -20.73 -15.03 32.96
CA LEU A 462 -21.50 -14.50 34.09
C LEU A 462 -21.07 -13.08 34.46
N VAL A 463 -22.05 -12.25 34.82
CA VAL A 463 -21.95 -10.80 35.06
C VAL A 463 -22.74 -10.42 36.32
N ALA A 464 -22.17 -9.56 37.17
CA ALA A 464 -22.79 -8.76 38.26
C ALA A 464 -23.42 -9.56 39.45
N ASP A 465 -23.40 -9.15 40.72
CA ASP A 465 -23.11 -7.88 41.39
C ASP A 465 -23.14 -8.06 42.94
N ALA A 466 -22.86 -6.96 43.67
CA ALA A 466 -23.49 -6.54 44.94
C ALA A 466 -23.01 -7.02 46.34
N ARG A 467 -22.35 -6.07 47.03
CA ARG A 467 -22.56 -5.59 48.43
C ARG A 467 -22.07 -6.40 49.65
N GLY A 468 -21.40 -5.69 50.59
CA GLY A 468 -21.75 -5.82 52.02
C GLY A 468 -20.71 -5.59 53.15
N ALA A 469 -20.48 -4.32 53.54
CA ALA A 469 -20.22 -3.82 54.92
C ALA A 469 -18.96 -4.19 55.76
N SER A 470 -18.54 -3.22 56.61
CA SER A 470 -17.43 -3.26 57.60
C SER A 470 -17.89 -3.65 59.03
N PRO A 471 -16.97 -3.67 60.04
CA PRO A 471 -16.96 -2.56 61.02
C PRO A 471 -15.55 -2.10 61.52
N LYS A 472 -15.54 -1.20 62.52
CA LYS A 472 -14.44 -0.28 62.94
C LYS A 472 -13.78 -0.60 64.29
N ALA A 473 -12.56 -0.09 64.54
CA ALA A 473 -12.09 0.63 65.76
C ALA A 473 -10.60 1.06 65.60
N GLY A 474 -10.04 2.14 66.17
CA GLY A 474 -10.59 3.25 66.97
C GLY A 474 -9.49 4.25 67.45
N ALA A 475 -9.92 5.40 68.00
CA ALA A 475 -9.20 6.36 68.89
C ALA A 475 -7.88 7.09 68.46
N GLY A 476 -7.85 8.41 68.73
CA GLY A 476 -6.63 9.21 69.00
C GLY A 476 -6.73 9.81 70.43
N PRO A 477 -6.22 11.01 70.77
CA PRO A 477 -5.22 11.86 70.09
C PRO A 477 -4.12 12.46 71.06
N SER A 478 -3.03 13.04 70.54
CA SER A 478 -2.27 14.09 71.27
C SER A 478 -1.37 14.94 70.36
N LYS A 479 -1.13 16.21 70.77
CA LYS A 479 -0.28 17.19 70.08
C LYS A 479 1.11 17.26 70.73
N LEU A 480 2.18 17.45 69.95
CA LEU A 480 3.00 18.69 69.91
C LEU A 480 4.09 18.52 68.82
N GLY A 481 4.65 19.63 68.31
CA GLY A 481 5.53 19.61 67.13
C GLY A 481 7.03 19.73 67.43
N GLN A 482 7.84 19.69 66.38
CA GLN A 482 9.13 20.40 66.28
C GLN A 482 9.53 20.64 64.81
N HIS A 483 10.42 21.60 64.60
CA HIS A 483 10.77 22.20 63.30
C HIS A 483 11.69 21.34 62.42
N ARG A 484 11.56 21.46 61.08
CA ARG A 484 12.57 22.15 60.24
C ARG A 484 12.03 22.51 58.86
N ALA A 485 12.76 23.37 58.14
CA ALA A 485 12.33 24.07 56.94
C ALA A 485 13.22 23.73 55.72
N GLU A 486 12.64 23.83 54.53
CA GLU A 486 13.35 24.03 53.25
C GLU A 486 12.55 25.04 52.39
N PRO A 487 13.21 25.98 51.68
CA PRO A 487 12.53 26.98 50.85
C PRO A 487 12.37 26.54 49.40
N ALA A 488 11.31 27.03 48.74
CA ALA A 488 11.07 26.85 47.31
C ALA A 488 12.03 27.70 46.46
N VAL A 489 12.44 27.17 45.31
CA VAL A 489 13.17 27.91 44.27
C VAL A 489 12.22 28.24 43.12
N VAL A 490 12.10 29.54 42.81
CA VAL A 490 11.38 30.09 41.67
C VAL A 490 12.38 30.32 40.52
N PHE A 491 11.99 30.02 39.29
CA PHE A 491 12.78 30.34 38.10
C PHE A 491 12.34 31.69 37.50
N GLU A 492 13.29 32.61 37.32
CA GLU A 492 13.12 33.80 36.48
C GLU A 492 13.62 33.54 35.04
N PRO A 493 13.02 34.20 34.03
CA PRO A 493 13.48 34.12 32.64
C PRO A 493 14.67 35.06 32.38
N VAL A 494 15.58 34.66 31.49
CA VAL A 494 16.73 35.46 31.08
C VAL A 494 16.46 36.15 29.75
N ASP A 495 16.40 37.48 29.76
CA ASP A 495 16.44 38.30 28.54
C ASP A 495 17.81 38.25 27.87
N ALA A 496 17.83 38.17 26.54
CA ALA A 496 19.06 38.21 25.73
C ALA A 496 18.94 39.23 24.58
N ALA A 497 19.38 40.46 24.82
CA ALA A 497 19.47 41.50 23.80
C ALA A 497 20.79 42.29 23.91
N SER A 498 21.79 41.92 23.10
CA SER A 498 22.91 42.75 22.58
C SER A 498 23.89 41.83 21.84
N GLY A 499 24.66 42.26 20.84
CA GLY A 499 24.66 43.53 20.11
C GLY A 499 25.63 43.42 18.93
N SER A 500 25.21 43.79 17.73
CA SER A 500 26.04 43.63 16.53
C SER A 500 27.11 44.73 16.40
N ASN A 501 28.38 44.36 16.20
CA ASN A 501 29.37 45.31 15.67
C ASN A 501 30.51 44.62 14.89
N GLY A 502 30.19 44.09 13.71
CA GLY A 502 31.16 43.53 12.77
C GLY A 502 31.63 44.58 11.77
N SER A 503 32.86 45.10 11.93
CA SER A 503 33.43 46.11 11.02
C SER A 503 33.60 45.57 9.58
N PRO A 504 33.54 46.44 8.53
CA PRO A 504 33.61 46.00 7.14
C PRO A 504 34.93 45.29 6.78
N ARG A 505 36.02 45.53 7.54
CA ARG A 505 37.30 44.81 7.38
C ARG A 505 37.17 43.31 7.74
N GLY A 506 36.35 42.95 8.73
CA GLY A 506 36.17 41.55 9.14
C GLY A 506 35.47 40.71 8.05
N ARG A 507 34.47 41.28 7.37
CA ARG A 507 33.78 40.60 6.25
C ARG A 507 34.71 40.40 5.05
N LEU A 508 35.57 41.38 4.74
CA LEU A 508 36.52 41.28 3.63
C LEU A 508 37.53 40.15 3.85
N VAL A 509 38.11 40.03 5.05
CA VAL A 509 39.05 38.94 5.39
C VAL A 509 38.39 37.56 5.26
N HIS A 510 37.13 37.43 5.70
CA HIS A 510 36.40 36.16 5.61
C HIS A 510 36.07 35.75 4.16
N VAL A 511 35.68 36.70 3.32
CA VAL A 511 35.41 36.46 1.88
C VAL A 511 36.71 36.13 1.13
N VAL A 512 37.78 36.87 1.37
CA VAL A 512 39.10 36.60 0.74
C VAL A 512 39.63 35.23 1.15
N GLY A 513 39.49 34.83 2.42
CA GLY A 513 39.90 33.51 2.90
C GLY A 513 39.13 32.34 2.24
N VAL A 514 37.82 32.48 2.05
CA VAL A 514 36.98 31.46 1.37
C VAL A 514 37.29 31.38 -0.13
N VAL A 515 37.55 32.50 -0.79
CA VAL A 515 37.94 32.50 -2.22
C VAL A 515 39.32 31.87 -2.41
N LEU A 516 40.29 32.17 -1.54
CA LEU A 516 41.62 31.55 -1.58
C LEU A 516 41.59 30.04 -1.30
N SER A 517 40.78 29.56 -0.36
CA SER A 517 40.65 28.11 -0.12
C SER A 517 39.97 27.38 -1.27
N GLY A 518 38.96 27.99 -1.90
CA GLY A 518 38.30 27.48 -3.10
C GLY A 518 39.26 27.37 -4.29
N LEU A 519 40.04 28.41 -4.56
CA LEU A 519 41.05 28.41 -5.63
C LEU A 519 42.16 27.38 -5.38
N LEU A 520 42.61 27.24 -4.13
CA LEU A 520 43.59 26.22 -3.75
C LEU A 520 43.05 24.80 -3.93
N GLY A 521 41.79 24.56 -3.56
CA GLY A 521 41.11 23.27 -3.78
C GLY A 521 40.97 22.91 -5.26
N ILE A 522 40.65 23.88 -6.11
CA ILE A 522 40.60 23.70 -7.58
C ILE A 522 41.99 23.40 -8.14
N ALA A 523 43.03 24.13 -7.71
CA ALA A 523 44.40 23.89 -8.16
C ALA A 523 44.93 22.50 -7.75
N VAL A 524 44.69 22.08 -6.51
CA VAL A 524 45.06 20.73 -6.03
C VAL A 524 44.27 19.65 -6.77
N GLY A 525 42.97 19.85 -6.99
CA GLY A 525 42.14 18.93 -7.79
C GLY A 525 42.63 18.77 -9.23
N TYR A 526 43.00 19.89 -9.88
CA TYR A 526 43.58 19.87 -11.23
C TYR A 526 44.93 19.12 -11.28
N LEU A 527 45.83 19.38 -10.33
CA LEU A 527 47.11 18.66 -10.23
C LEU A 527 46.92 17.16 -10.00
N LEU A 528 45.94 16.77 -9.19
CA LEU A 528 45.62 15.35 -8.95
C LEU A 528 45.08 14.66 -10.22
N ILE A 529 44.19 15.32 -10.96
CA ILE A 529 43.63 14.81 -12.22
C ILE A 529 44.71 14.73 -13.31
N ALA A 530 45.58 15.74 -13.41
CA ALA A 530 46.71 15.75 -14.35
C ALA A 530 47.75 14.66 -14.02
N TRP A 531 47.97 14.33 -12.74
CA TRP A 531 48.85 13.22 -12.34
C TRP A 531 48.24 11.85 -12.64
N LEU A 532 46.93 11.67 -12.43
CA LEU A 532 46.23 10.40 -12.70
C LEU A 532 45.97 10.15 -14.20
N PHE A 533 45.81 11.20 -15.00
CA PHE A 533 45.41 11.11 -16.41
C PHE A 533 46.22 12.08 -17.31
N PRO A 534 47.56 11.91 -17.41
CA PRO A 534 48.45 12.87 -18.06
C PRO A 534 48.12 13.15 -19.53
N ASP A 535 47.54 12.18 -20.25
CA ASP A 535 47.21 12.30 -21.68
C ASP A 535 45.79 12.83 -21.97
N ARG A 536 44.98 13.11 -20.93
CA ARG A 536 43.57 13.54 -21.09
C ARG A 536 43.23 14.92 -20.55
N VAL A 537 44.20 15.63 -19.98
CA VAL A 537 44.03 17.01 -19.53
C VAL A 537 44.66 17.96 -20.55
N PRO A 538 43.92 18.91 -21.13
CA PRO A 538 44.51 19.94 -21.99
C PRO A 538 45.55 20.73 -21.20
N ARG A 539 46.76 20.88 -21.76
CA ARG A 539 47.77 21.77 -21.16
C ARG A 539 47.26 23.21 -21.27
N LEU A 540 46.76 23.73 -20.17
CA LEU A 540 46.77 25.16 -19.91
C LEU A 540 48.24 25.55 -19.74
N TRP A 541 48.74 26.40 -20.64
CA TRP A 541 50.12 26.78 -21.00
C TRP A 541 50.74 25.95 -22.16
#